data_AF-A0A2S6RWJ5-F1
#
_entry.id   AF-A0A2S6RWJ5-F1
#
_cell.length_a   1.000
_cell.length_b   1.000
_cell.length_c   1.000
_cell.angle_alpha   90.00
_cell.angle_beta   90.00
_cell.angle_gamma   90.00
#
_symmetry.space_group_name_H-M   'P 1'
#
loop_
_entity.id
_entity.type
_entity.pdbx_description
1 polymer ?
#
loop_
_entity_poly.entity_id
_entity_poly.type
_entity_poly.pdbx_seq_one_letter_code
_entity_poly.pdbx_strand_id
1 'polypeptide(L)'
;MPDLTFVLPHWLYWAGVVLFPVIAMILVRRQRGLQTHAAVSMPLAYMLWLTGGFVGLHRFYLRSWLGFLYVPLFIGILYSNSDGRDAREMRSLADGDVMIAEFDIERAQKALDDGKDGAQARSESAHAVLEMARDRLIVADDSMVRAARTAQYLAVGIAFLLLIDATLLPRLTRLQNQREPTAAASTESDAERNSDSGVQSVRTLFTSATDRIEAISRFSGEYVAYWSVIAVFVYYYEVVARYVFNSPTNWAHEAMFLMFGMQYLISGAYAYLTDSHVRVDVLYARLSPRAKAITDLLTSVFFFIFAGTILGTGYIFFNDSIGVWEVSFTEWAIQYWPVKATIILGAVLILLQGLAKVAKDVQTVVRGGVT
;
A
#
# COMPACT_ATOMS: atom_id res chain seq x y z
N MET A 1 20.87 12.76 20.81
CA MET A 1 19.48 12.26 20.69
C MET A 1 19.56 10.75 20.64
N PRO A 2 18.63 10.00 21.25
CA PRO A 2 18.67 8.53 21.17
C PRO A 2 18.55 8.11 19.71
N ASP A 3 19.56 7.43 19.19
CA ASP A 3 19.65 6.89 17.84
C ASP A 3 19.38 5.38 17.86
N LEU A 4 18.60 4.89 16.89
CA LEU A 4 18.29 3.46 16.76
C LEU A 4 19.31 2.83 15.82
N THR A 5 20.35 2.21 16.38
CA THR A 5 21.41 1.54 15.60
C THR A 5 21.03 0.13 15.10
N PHE A 6 19.75 -0.22 15.16
CA PHE A 6 19.29 -1.55 14.78
C PHE A 6 19.28 -1.75 13.26
N VAL A 7 20.16 -2.63 12.80
CA VAL A 7 20.18 -3.16 11.43
C VAL A 7 19.59 -4.56 11.45
N LEU A 8 18.59 -4.83 10.62
CA LEU A 8 17.96 -6.14 10.56
C LEU A 8 18.95 -7.20 10.06
N PRO A 9 19.28 -8.22 10.86
CA PRO A 9 20.17 -9.28 10.40
C PRO A 9 19.56 -10.07 9.24
N HIS A 10 20.37 -10.45 8.24
CA HIS A 10 19.87 -11.14 7.04
C HIS A 10 19.14 -12.45 7.38
N TRP A 11 19.67 -13.22 8.34
CA TRP A 11 19.03 -14.46 8.78
C TRP A 11 17.65 -14.22 9.37
N LEU A 12 17.45 -13.10 10.08
CA LEU A 12 16.17 -12.76 10.69
C LEU A 12 15.16 -12.32 9.64
N TYR A 13 15.60 -11.58 8.62
CA TYR A 13 14.78 -11.26 7.45
C TYR A 13 14.32 -12.54 6.73
N TRP A 14 15.24 -13.41 6.34
CA TRP A 14 14.91 -14.65 5.63
C TRP A 14 14.04 -15.60 6.47
N ALA A 15 14.35 -15.75 7.77
CA ALA A 15 13.54 -16.53 8.68
C ALA A 15 12.14 -15.92 8.85
N GLY A 16 12.02 -14.59 8.91
CA GLY A 16 10.74 -13.89 8.97
C GLY A 16 9.89 -14.16 7.75
N VAL A 17 10.46 -13.97 6.55
CA VAL A 17 9.78 -14.22 5.26
C VAL A 17 9.31 -15.68 5.13
N VAL A 18 10.05 -16.65 5.70
CA VAL A 18 9.69 -18.08 5.64
C VAL A 18 8.70 -18.48 6.74
N LEU A 19 8.99 -18.16 8.00
CA LEU A 19 8.27 -18.69 9.15
C LEU A 19 6.99 -17.91 9.46
N PHE A 20 6.99 -16.59 9.28
CA PHE A 20 5.85 -15.76 9.64
C PHE A 20 4.57 -16.17 8.91
N PRO A 21 4.57 -16.38 7.57
CA PRO A 21 3.36 -16.84 6.89
C PRO A 21 2.85 -18.18 7.38
N VAL A 22 3.74 -19.14 7.67
CA VAL A 22 3.35 -20.46 8.15
C VAL A 22 2.66 -20.35 9.50
N ILE A 23 3.24 -19.56 10.41
CA ILE A 23 2.64 -19.29 11.73
C ILE A 23 1.28 -18.60 11.57
N ALA A 24 1.21 -17.55 10.74
CA ALA A 24 -0.03 -16.82 10.47
C ALA A 24 -1.12 -17.72 9.87
N MET A 25 -0.79 -18.58 8.92
CA MET A 25 -1.70 -19.57 8.35
C MET A 25 -2.23 -20.53 9.41
N ILE A 26 -1.37 -21.04 10.31
CA ILE A 26 -1.79 -21.93 11.39
C ILE A 26 -2.75 -21.20 12.34
N LEU A 27 -2.44 -19.95 12.72
CA LEU A 27 -3.30 -19.14 13.60
C LEU A 27 -4.66 -18.88 12.96
N VAL A 28 -4.69 -18.45 11.69
CA VAL A 28 -5.94 -18.16 10.97
C VAL A 28 -6.77 -19.43 10.78
N ARG A 29 -6.15 -20.56 10.41
CA ARG A 29 -6.86 -21.83 10.23
C ARG A 29 -7.45 -22.35 11.55
N ARG A 30 -6.76 -22.15 12.68
CA ARG A 30 -7.31 -22.44 14.02
C ARG A 30 -8.53 -21.57 14.35
N GLN A 31 -8.56 -20.33 13.88
CA GLN A 31 -9.68 -19.41 14.12
C GLN A 31 -10.86 -19.59 13.15
N ARG A 32 -10.66 -20.17 11.95
CA ARG A 32 -11.76 -20.38 10.97
C ARG A 32 -12.90 -21.25 11.51
N GLY A 33 -12.65 -22.15 12.45
CA GLY A 33 -13.70 -22.95 13.11
C GLY A 33 -14.34 -22.29 14.35
N LEU A 34 -13.86 -21.11 14.74
CA LEU A 34 -14.30 -20.36 15.92
C LEU A 34 -15.04 -19.07 15.52
N GLN A 35 -15.62 -19.02 14.30
CA GLN A 35 -16.46 -17.91 13.83
C GLN A 35 -17.72 -17.76 14.68
N THR A 36 -17.54 -17.31 15.91
CA THR A 36 -18.55 -16.55 16.61
C THR A 36 -18.54 -15.18 15.94
N HIS A 37 -19.71 -14.66 15.58
CA HIS A 37 -19.86 -13.24 15.28
C HIS A 37 -19.41 -12.48 16.54
N ALA A 38 -18.11 -12.20 16.62
CA ALA A 38 -17.50 -11.66 17.81
C ALA A 38 -18.06 -10.26 17.95
N ALA A 39 -18.90 -10.09 18.98
CA ALA A 39 -19.42 -8.82 19.41
C ALA A 39 -18.32 -7.75 19.31
N VAL A 40 -18.66 -6.60 18.74
CA VAL A 40 -17.82 -5.40 18.67
C VAL A 40 -17.11 -5.21 20.00
N SER A 41 -15.78 -5.32 19.98
CA SER A 41 -14.99 -5.33 21.19
C SER A 41 -14.65 -3.90 21.60
N MET A 42 -14.85 -3.60 22.89
CA MET A 42 -14.57 -2.28 23.45
C MET A 42 -13.08 -1.90 23.34
N PRO A 43 -12.10 -2.79 23.61
CA PRO A 43 -10.68 -2.47 23.44
C PRO A 43 -10.33 -2.10 22.01
N LEU A 44 -10.87 -2.82 21.01
CA LEU A 44 -10.62 -2.51 19.60
C LEU A 44 -11.25 -1.18 19.19
N ALA A 45 -12.43 -0.85 19.72
CA ALA A 45 -13.09 0.42 19.45
C ALA A 45 -12.26 1.62 19.98
N TYR A 46 -11.67 1.50 21.18
CA TYR A 46 -10.76 2.53 21.71
C TYR A 46 -9.41 2.56 20.99
N MET A 47 -8.88 1.41 20.59
CA MET A 47 -7.66 1.35 19.79
C MET A 47 -7.86 2.10 18.47
N LEU A 48 -8.96 1.86 17.77
CA LEU A 48 -9.30 2.55 16.51
C LEU A 48 -9.59 4.04 16.72
N TRP A 49 -10.19 4.41 17.85
CA TRP A 49 -10.38 5.82 18.21
C TRP A 49 -9.03 6.52 18.39
N LEU A 50 -8.07 5.86 19.05
CA LEU A 50 -6.74 6.40 19.28
C LEU A 50 -5.92 6.48 17.98
N THR A 51 -5.90 5.42 17.17
CA THR A 51 -5.00 5.32 16.01
C THR A 51 -5.57 5.90 14.73
N GLY A 52 -6.90 5.89 14.59
CA GLY A 52 -7.59 6.24 13.34
C GLY A 52 -8.77 7.18 13.53
N GLY A 53 -8.96 7.71 14.74
CA GLY A 53 -10.15 8.49 15.06
C GLY A 53 -10.23 9.80 14.30
N PHE A 54 -9.10 10.42 13.96
CA PHE A 54 -9.06 11.68 13.22
C PHE A 54 -9.64 11.58 11.80
N VAL A 55 -9.70 10.36 11.23
CA VAL A 55 -10.38 10.07 9.95
C VAL A 55 -11.77 9.45 10.17
N GLY A 56 -12.19 9.24 11.42
CA GLY A 56 -13.47 8.63 11.77
C GLY A 56 -13.51 7.10 11.70
N LEU A 57 -12.36 6.41 11.69
CA LEU A 57 -12.30 4.95 11.52
C LEU A 57 -13.04 4.17 12.63
N HIS A 58 -13.03 4.68 13.86
CA HIS A 58 -13.78 4.11 14.98
C HIS A 58 -15.30 4.14 14.76
N ARG A 59 -15.83 5.15 14.07
CA ARG A 59 -17.26 5.23 13.73
C ARG A 59 -17.63 4.27 12.61
N PHE A 60 -16.76 4.06 11.63
CA PHE A 60 -16.97 3.05 10.60
C PHE A 60 -16.92 1.62 11.15
N TYR A 61 -16.04 1.35 12.10
CA TYR A 61 -16.03 0.09 12.85
C TYR A 61 -17.37 -0.18 13.54
N LEU A 62 -18.01 0.87 14.07
CA LEU A 62 -19.34 0.83 14.66
C LEU A 62 -20.49 0.91 13.63
N ARG A 63 -20.19 0.80 12.32
CA ARG A 63 -21.14 0.92 11.20
C ARG A 63 -21.98 2.21 11.25
N SER A 64 -21.41 3.29 11.75
CA SER A 64 -22.06 4.59 11.87
C SER A 64 -21.64 5.52 10.74
N TRP A 65 -22.63 6.03 10.00
CA TRP A 65 -22.42 7.01 8.93
C TRP A 65 -21.84 8.35 9.43
N LEU A 66 -21.90 8.63 10.73
CA LEU A 66 -21.29 9.83 11.32
C LEU A 66 -19.76 9.87 11.17
N GLY A 67 -19.12 8.74 10.86
CA GLY A 67 -17.69 8.70 10.49
C GLY A 67 -17.35 9.63 9.32
N PHE A 68 -18.29 9.83 8.37
CA PHE A 68 -18.08 10.72 7.23
C PHE A 68 -17.91 12.19 7.62
N LEU A 69 -18.33 12.62 8.82
CA LEU A 69 -18.12 14.00 9.29
C LEU A 69 -16.63 14.33 9.46
N TYR A 70 -15.80 13.34 9.77
CA TYR A 70 -14.35 13.51 9.98
C TYR A 70 -13.60 13.72 8.66
N VAL A 71 -14.08 13.12 7.57
CA VAL A 71 -13.42 13.14 6.26
C VAL A 71 -13.19 14.57 5.71
N PRO A 72 -14.20 15.44 5.60
CA PRO A 72 -13.97 16.80 5.08
C PRO A 72 -13.08 17.64 6.00
N LEU A 73 -13.18 17.46 7.31
CA LEU A 73 -12.30 18.14 8.28
C LEU A 73 -10.85 17.70 8.09
N PHE A 74 -10.62 16.39 7.96
CA PHE A 74 -9.29 15.82 7.74
C PHE A 74 -8.69 16.28 6.39
N ILE A 75 -9.48 16.25 5.32
CA ILE A 75 -9.06 16.77 4.00
C ILE A 75 -8.72 18.26 4.09
N GLY A 76 -9.52 19.05 4.81
CA GLY A 76 -9.25 20.46 5.03
C GLY A 76 -7.92 20.72 5.77
N ILE A 77 -7.56 19.87 6.73
CA ILE A 77 -6.26 19.93 7.41
C ILE A 77 -5.13 19.62 6.44
N LEU A 78 -5.26 18.58 5.61
CA LEU A 78 -4.25 18.23 4.61
C LEU A 78 -4.05 19.36 3.60
N TYR A 79 -5.15 19.95 3.11
CA TYR A 79 -5.09 21.08 2.20
C TYR A 79 -4.41 22.29 2.85
N SER A 80 -4.80 22.65 4.07
CA SER A 80 -4.21 23.78 4.82
C SER A 80 -2.72 23.56 5.12
N ASN A 81 -2.31 22.31 5.37
CA ASN A 81 -0.90 21.97 5.57
C ASN A 81 -0.09 22.04 4.26
N SER A 82 -0.69 21.67 3.12
CA SER A 82 -0.09 21.85 1.80
C SER A 82 0.10 23.34 1.50
N ASP A 83 -0.95 24.13 1.66
CA ASP A 83 -0.92 25.59 1.47
C ASP A 83 0.11 26.26 2.39
N GLY A 84 0.19 25.82 3.66
CA GLY A 84 1.20 26.29 4.60
C GLY A 84 2.64 25.86 4.26
N ARG A 85 2.83 24.81 3.45
CA ARG A 85 4.16 24.47 2.91
C ARG A 85 4.52 25.43 1.77
N ASP A 86 3.61 25.67 0.85
CA ASP A 86 3.83 26.57 -0.30
C ASP A 86 4.05 28.02 0.18
N ALA A 87 3.30 28.46 1.20
CA ALA A 87 3.49 29.76 1.83
C ALA A 87 4.86 29.92 2.50
N ARG A 88 5.40 28.86 3.12
CA ARG A 88 6.76 28.87 3.70
C ARG A 88 7.84 29.00 2.63
N GLU A 89 7.65 28.35 1.49
CA GLU A 89 8.56 28.48 0.34
C GLU A 89 8.54 29.90 -0.22
N MET A 90 7.35 30.46 -0.46
CA MET A 90 7.20 31.85 -0.90
C MET A 90 7.82 32.86 0.07
N ARG A 91 7.62 32.66 1.38
CA ARG A 91 8.25 33.49 2.42
C ARG A 91 9.76 33.43 2.36
N SER A 92 10.33 32.22 2.21
CA SER A 92 11.79 32.04 2.10
C SER A 92 12.36 32.71 0.86
N LEU A 93 11.65 32.69 -0.27
CA LEU A 93 12.06 33.38 -1.49
C LEU A 93 12.00 34.90 -1.32
N ALA A 94 10.91 35.43 -0.78
CA ALA A 94 10.73 36.86 -0.55
C ALA A 94 11.74 37.42 0.46
N ASP A 95 12.06 36.67 1.52
CA ASP A 95 13.10 37.03 2.49
C ASP A 95 14.48 37.11 1.83
N GLY A 96 14.78 36.19 0.90
CA GLY A 96 15.99 36.25 0.06
C GLY A 96 16.02 37.48 -0.84
N ASP A 97 14.90 37.83 -1.50
CA ASP A 97 14.78 39.03 -2.33
C ASP A 97 15.03 40.31 -1.50
N VAL A 98 14.49 40.39 -0.28
CA VAL A 98 14.71 41.53 0.64
C VAL A 98 16.19 41.66 0.98
N MET A 99 16.86 40.57 1.35
CA MET A 99 18.28 40.58 1.68
C MET A 99 19.15 41.05 0.50
N ILE A 100 18.84 40.60 -0.72
CA ILE A 100 19.56 41.04 -1.94
C ILE A 100 19.33 42.53 -2.19
N ALA A 101 18.08 43.00 -2.07
CA ALA A 101 17.74 44.39 -2.29
C ALA A 101 18.39 45.32 -1.25
N GLU A 102 18.47 44.92 0.02
CA GLU A 102 19.16 45.66 1.08
C GLU A 102 20.66 45.78 0.79
N PHE A 103 21.28 44.70 0.31
CA PHE A 103 22.69 44.71 -0.12
C PHE A 103 22.93 45.62 -1.33
N ASP A 104 22.03 45.60 -2.32
CA ASP A 104 22.14 46.48 -3.50
C ASP A 104 21.96 47.96 -3.15
N ILE A 105 21.12 48.28 -2.15
CA ILE A 105 21.01 49.63 -1.59
C ILE A 105 22.32 50.05 -0.95
N GLU A 106 22.93 49.21 -0.10
CA GLU A 106 24.22 49.52 0.54
C GLU A 106 25.30 49.81 -0.51
N ARG A 107 25.36 48.99 -1.57
CA ARG A 107 26.29 49.20 -2.69
C ARG A 107 26.00 50.47 -3.48
N ALA A 108 24.73 50.77 -3.76
CA ALA A 108 24.33 51.96 -4.48
C ALA A 108 24.63 53.23 -3.68
N GLN A 109 24.42 53.19 -2.36
CA GLN A 109 24.73 54.28 -1.43
C GLN A 109 26.23 54.55 -1.36
N LYS A 110 27.04 53.50 -1.27
CA LYS A 110 28.50 53.65 -1.36
C LYS A 110 28.95 54.26 -2.70
N ALA A 111 28.31 53.89 -3.82
CA ALA A 111 28.62 54.46 -5.12
C ALA A 111 28.19 55.94 -5.25
N LEU A 112 27.13 56.34 -4.53
CA LEU A 112 26.72 57.73 -4.37
C LEU A 112 27.75 58.53 -3.56
N ASP A 113 28.22 57.98 -2.44
CA ASP A 113 29.25 58.59 -1.60
C ASP A 113 30.58 58.78 -2.35
N ASP A 114 30.92 57.83 -3.24
CA ASP A 114 32.09 57.88 -4.13
C ASP A 114 31.94 58.88 -5.31
N GLY A 115 30.76 59.50 -5.49
CA GLY A 115 30.50 60.48 -6.56
C GLY A 115 30.41 59.89 -7.97
N LYS A 116 29.99 58.63 -8.12
CA LYS A 116 29.92 57.94 -9.43
C LYS A 116 28.69 58.35 -10.23
N ASP A 117 28.88 58.56 -11.53
CA ASP A 117 27.78 58.90 -12.45
C ASP A 117 26.69 57.81 -12.49
N GLY A 118 25.42 58.24 -12.44
CA GLY A 118 24.25 57.36 -12.47
C GLY A 118 23.95 56.62 -11.15
N ALA A 119 24.67 56.90 -10.07
CA ALA A 119 24.46 56.23 -8.78
C ALA A 119 23.10 56.56 -8.13
N GLN A 120 22.53 57.75 -8.40
CA GLN A 120 21.23 58.15 -7.85
C GLN A 120 20.07 57.35 -8.43
N ALA A 121 20.01 57.20 -9.75
CA ALA A 121 19.01 56.35 -10.41
C ALA A 121 19.11 54.88 -9.96
N ARG A 122 20.32 54.38 -9.70
CA ARG A 122 20.51 53.02 -9.15
C ARG A 122 19.96 52.89 -7.73
N SER A 123 20.22 53.87 -6.86
CA SER A 123 19.70 53.89 -5.48
C SER A 123 18.17 53.93 -5.48
N GLU A 124 17.55 54.81 -6.27
CA GLU A 124 16.09 54.89 -6.40
C GLU A 124 15.49 53.56 -6.89
N SER A 125 16.10 52.93 -7.90
CA SER A 125 15.64 51.63 -8.40
C SER A 125 15.78 50.52 -7.36
N ALA A 126 16.87 50.52 -6.57
CA ALA A 126 17.09 49.53 -5.52
C ALA A 126 16.08 49.68 -4.37
N HIS A 127 15.73 50.93 -3.99
CA HIS A 127 14.67 51.20 -3.02
C HIS A 127 13.30 50.72 -3.50
N ALA A 128 12.96 50.93 -4.79
CA ALA A 128 11.71 50.43 -5.36
C ALA A 128 11.65 48.88 -5.35
N VAL A 129 12.77 48.21 -5.64
CA VAL A 129 12.86 46.73 -5.58
C VAL A 129 12.70 46.24 -4.13
N LEU A 130 13.31 46.92 -3.15
CA LEU A 130 13.15 46.57 -1.73
C LEU A 130 11.70 46.69 -1.28
N GLU A 131 10.99 47.76 -1.67
CA GLU A 131 9.58 47.96 -1.34
C GLU A 131 8.72 46.81 -1.91
N MET A 132 8.94 46.46 -3.18
CA MET A 132 8.25 45.32 -3.81
C MET A 132 8.58 43.98 -3.12
N ALA A 133 9.83 43.77 -2.69
CA ALA A 133 10.24 42.55 -1.99
C ALA A 133 9.60 42.46 -0.60
N ARG A 134 9.52 43.57 0.14
CA ARG A 134 8.84 43.66 1.44
C ARG A 134 7.34 43.39 1.31
N ASP A 135 6.69 43.93 0.29
CA ASP A 135 5.27 43.66 0.02
C ASP A 135 5.02 42.17 -0.21
N ARG A 136 5.87 41.50 -1.02
CA ARG A 136 5.78 40.05 -1.22
C ARG A 136 5.98 39.27 0.07
N LEU A 137 6.92 39.70 0.92
CA LEU A 137 7.18 39.07 2.21
C LEU A 137 5.96 39.16 3.13
N ILE A 138 5.31 40.33 3.21
CA ILE A 138 4.09 40.54 4.01
C ILE A 138 2.96 39.62 3.52
N VAL A 139 2.75 39.54 2.20
CA VAL A 139 1.72 38.65 1.61
C VAL A 139 2.00 37.18 1.91
N ALA A 140 3.27 36.75 1.83
CA ALA A 140 3.66 35.38 2.12
C ALA A 140 3.56 35.04 3.61
N ASP A 141 3.84 35.99 4.51
CA ASP A 141 3.70 35.80 5.96
C ASP A 141 2.22 35.70 6.35
N ASP A 142 1.36 36.57 5.79
CA ASP A 142 -0.08 36.50 6.00
C ASP A 142 -0.72 35.21 5.47
N SER A 143 -0.31 34.73 4.29
CA SER A 143 -0.79 33.45 3.76
C SER A 143 -0.37 32.28 4.66
N MET A 144 0.89 32.28 5.12
CA MET A 144 1.40 31.27 6.05
C MET A 144 0.61 31.26 7.37
N VAL A 145 0.33 32.43 7.95
CA VAL A 145 -0.46 32.56 9.19
C VAL A 145 -1.89 32.11 8.99
N ARG A 146 -2.53 32.45 7.86
CA ARG A 146 -3.89 32.01 7.52
C ARG A 146 -3.99 30.49 7.37
N ALA A 147 -3.05 29.88 6.65
CA ALA A 147 -2.98 28.44 6.48
C ALA A 147 -2.83 27.72 7.84
N ALA A 148 -1.91 28.18 8.68
CA ALA A 148 -1.68 27.63 10.01
C ALA A 148 -2.92 27.76 10.92
N ARG A 149 -3.58 28.93 10.92
CA ARG A 149 -4.79 29.18 11.72
C ARG A 149 -5.95 28.29 11.26
N THR A 150 -6.11 28.12 9.95
CA THR A 150 -7.16 27.26 9.37
C THR A 150 -6.94 25.80 9.76
N ALA A 151 -5.72 25.30 9.62
CA ALA A 151 -5.35 23.95 10.07
C ALA A 151 -5.62 23.76 11.56
N GLN A 152 -5.29 24.75 12.40
CA GLN A 152 -5.52 24.70 13.84
C GLN A 152 -7.01 24.62 14.19
N TYR A 153 -7.87 25.45 13.59
CA TYR A 153 -9.31 25.39 13.87
C TYR A 153 -9.94 24.05 13.46
N LEU A 154 -9.54 23.50 12.31
CA LEU A 154 -9.99 22.19 11.88
C LEU A 154 -9.50 21.08 12.82
N ALA A 155 -8.25 21.14 13.27
CA ALA A 155 -7.69 20.18 14.23
C ALA A 155 -8.41 20.24 15.59
N VAL A 156 -8.74 21.44 16.09
CA VAL A 156 -9.55 21.62 17.30
C VAL A 156 -10.95 21.03 17.10
N GLY A 157 -11.57 21.23 15.93
CA GLY A 157 -12.86 20.62 15.59
C GLY A 157 -12.82 19.09 15.66
N ILE A 158 -11.81 18.45 15.07
CA ILE A 158 -11.62 16.99 15.15
C ILE A 158 -11.36 16.55 16.59
N ALA A 159 -10.51 17.25 17.34
CA ALA A 159 -10.23 16.93 18.74
C ALA A 159 -11.49 16.97 19.60
N PHE A 160 -12.36 17.97 19.39
CA PHE A 160 -13.64 18.08 20.07
C PHE A 160 -14.57 16.90 19.74
N LEU A 161 -14.70 16.54 18.45
CA LEU A 161 -15.48 15.36 18.04
C LEU A 161 -14.91 14.07 18.64
N LEU A 162 -13.59 13.93 18.72
CA LEU A 162 -12.95 12.77 19.35
C LEU A 162 -13.24 12.67 20.84
N LEU A 163 -13.27 13.79 21.57
CA LEU A 163 -13.64 13.79 22.98
C LEU A 163 -15.09 13.36 23.19
N ILE A 164 -16.01 13.84 22.35
CA ILE A 164 -17.40 13.37 22.36
C ILE A 164 -17.43 11.86 22.14
N ASP A 165 -16.74 11.37 21.12
CA ASP A 165 -16.75 9.95 20.77
C ASP A 165 -16.12 9.08 21.84
N ALA A 166 -15.07 9.54 22.52
CA ALA A 166 -14.45 8.84 23.65
C ALA A 166 -15.46 8.50 24.75
N THR A 167 -16.40 9.41 25.01
CA THR A 167 -17.47 9.22 26.00
C THR A 167 -18.64 8.37 25.49
N LEU A 168 -18.91 8.40 24.18
CA LEU A 168 -20.03 7.66 23.57
C LEU A 168 -19.69 6.21 23.22
N LEU A 169 -18.41 5.90 23.03
CA LEU A 169 -17.91 4.57 22.65
C LEU A 169 -18.50 3.40 23.47
N PRO A 170 -18.57 3.44 24.82
CA PRO A 170 -19.13 2.34 25.61
C PRO A 170 -20.62 2.09 25.32
N ARG A 171 -21.37 3.15 25.03
CA ARG A 171 -22.79 3.04 24.71
C ARG A 171 -23.00 2.53 23.30
N LEU A 172 -22.23 3.03 22.33
CA LEU A 172 -22.37 2.65 20.92
C LEU A 172 -21.98 1.20 20.66
N THR A 173 -20.91 0.72 21.29
CA THR A 173 -20.48 -0.69 21.24
C THR A 173 -21.58 -1.63 21.77
N ARG A 174 -22.16 -1.31 22.93
CA ARG A 174 -23.30 -2.07 23.50
C ARG A 174 -24.51 -2.09 22.56
N LEU A 175 -24.88 -0.93 22.00
CA LEU A 175 -26.01 -0.82 21.07
C LEU A 175 -25.79 -1.64 19.79
N GLN A 176 -24.57 -1.65 19.25
CA GLN A 176 -24.26 -2.42 18.04
C GLN A 176 -24.32 -3.93 18.31
N ASN A 177 -23.76 -4.37 19.45
CA ASN A 177 -23.81 -5.78 19.86
C ASN A 177 -25.24 -6.29 20.12
N GLN A 178 -26.17 -5.40 20.47
CA GLN A 178 -27.59 -5.74 20.62
C GLN A 178 -28.34 -5.88 19.28
N ARG A 179 -27.83 -5.29 18.19
CA ARG A 179 -28.48 -5.34 16.86
C ARG A 179 -28.09 -6.57 16.04
N GLU A 180 -26.90 -7.12 16.28
CA GLU A 180 -26.34 -8.23 15.51
C GLU A 180 -26.78 -9.67 15.89
N PRO A 181 -27.48 -9.98 17.01
CA PRO A 181 -27.95 -11.34 17.29
C PRO A 181 -28.92 -11.89 16.21
N THR A 182 -29.67 -11.02 15.54
CA THR A 182 -30.77 -11.41 14.64
C THR A 182 -30.32 -11.65 13.19
N ALA A 183 -29.19 -11.09 12.75
CA ALA A 183 -28.71 -11.20 11.37
C ALA A 183 -27.95 -12.52 11.10
N ALA A 184 -27.32 -13.11 12.12
CA ALA A 184 -26.59 -14.38 12.01
C ALA A 184 -27.52 -15.55 11.63
N ALA A 185 -28.73 -15.61 12.19
CA ALA A 185 -29.71 -16.67 11.91
C ALA A 185 -30.23 -16.64 10.47
N SER A 186 -30.30 -15.46 9.83
CA SER A 186 -30.71 -15.35 8.41
C SER A 186 -29.58 -15.74 7.44
N THR A 187 -28.32 -15.44 7.77
CA THR A 187 -27.19 -15.71 6.88
C THR A 187 -26.73 -17.16 6.94
N GLU A 188 -26.86 -17.86 8.08
CA GLU A 188 -26.63 -19.31 8.17
C GLU A 188 -27.62 -20.10 7.30
N SER A 189 -28.90 -19.72 7.32
CA SER A 189 -29.93 -20.25 6.41
C SER A 189 -29.54 -20.06 4.93
N ASP A 190 -29.04 -18.88 4.57
CA ASP A 190 -28.67 -18.57 3.17
C ASP A 190 -27.33 -19.20 2.76
N ALA A 191 -26.39 -19.41 3.69
CA ALA A 191 -25.09 -20.04 3.45
C ALA A 191 -25.20 -21.57 3.35
N GLU A 192 -25.98 -22.22 4.20
CA GLU A 192 -26.28 -23.65 4.06
C GLU A 192 -27.03 -23.93 2.74
N ARG A 193 -28.02 -23.09 2.39
CA ARG A 193 -28.79 -23.21 1.15
C ARG A 193 -27.95 -23.00 -0.12
N ASN A 194 -26.91 -22.16 -0.07
CA ASN A 194 -25.97 -21.96 -1.18
C ASN A 194 -24.83 -23.01 -1.22
N SER A 195 -24.48 -23.60 -0.07
CA SER A 195 -23.47 -24.67 -0.02
C SER A 195 -23.94 -25.98 -0.67
N ASP A 196 -25.26 -26.23 -0.66
CA ASP A 196 -25.87 -27.45 -1.19
C ASP A 196 -26.23 -27.36 -2.68
N SER A 197 -26.25 -26.16 -3.27
CA SER A 197 -26.76 -25.93 -4.63
C SER A 197 -25.71 -25.79 -5.73
N GLY A 198 -24.41 -25.87 -5.44
CA GLY A 198 -23.41 -25.63 -6.49
C GLY A 198 -22.01 -26.08 -6.14
N VAL A 199 -21.72 -27.37 -6.33
CA VAL A 199 -20.54 -27.96 -7.03
C VAL A 199 -20.67 -29.48 -6.86
N GLN A 200 -21.53 -30.11 -7.64
CA GLN A 200 -21.40 -31.54 -7.90
C GLN A 200 -20.24 -31.71 -8.90
N SER A 201 -19.03 -31.84 -8.36
CA SER A 201 -17.82 -32.17 -9.11
C SER A 201 -17.98 -33.54 -9.78
N VAL A 202 -18.23 -33.52 -11.09
CA VAL A 202 -18.25 -34.71 -11.94
C VAL A 202 -16.82 -35.24 -12.06
N ARG A 203 -16.46 -36.17 -11.16
CA ARG A 203 -15.16 -36.85 -11.11
C ARG A 203 -14.83 -37.47 -12.47
N THR A 204 -13.73 -37.01 -13.08
CA THR A 204 -13.17 -37.60 -14.30
C THR A 204 -11.64 -37.71 -14.23
N LEU A 205 -11.04 -38.51 -15.12
CA LEU A 205 -9.67 -39.04 -15.01
C LEU A 205 -8.53 -38.02 -14.78
N PHE A 206 -8.71 -36.73 -15.12
CA PHE A 206 -7.72 -35.66 -14.92
C PHE A 206 -7.98 -34.75 -13.71
N THR A 207 -9.03 -34.99 -12.92
CA THR A 207 -9.39 -34.09 -11.81
C THR A 207 -8.33 -34.10 -10.73
N SER A 208 -7.82 -35.27 -10.33
CA SER A 208 -6.89 -35.34 -9.18
C SER A 208 -5.57 -34.56 -9.38
N ALA A 209 -5.03 -34.52 -10.60
CA ALA A 209 -3.79 -33.80 -10.89
C ALA A 209 -4.02 -32.28 -11.00
N THR A 210 -5.09 -31.88 -11.68
CA THR A 210 -5.45 -30.46 -11.79
C THR A 210 -5.85 -29.89 -10.42
N ASP A 211 -6.65 -30.62 -9.63
CA ASP A 211 -7.04 -30.24 -8.27
C ASP A 211 -5.83 -30.04 -7.34
N ARG A 212 -4.78 -30.88 -7.48
CA ARG A 212 -3.52 -30.74 -6.73
C ARG A 212 -2.76 -29.49 -7.13
N ILE A 213 -2.65 -29.22 -8.44
CA ILE A 213 -2.00 -28.00 -8.95
C ILE A 213 -2.72 -26.77 -8.41
N GLU A 214 -4.05 -26.76 -8.47
CA GLU A 214 -4.82 -25.64 -7.93
C GLU A 214 -4.70 -25.51 -6.42
N ALA A 215 -4.61 -26.62 -5.68
CA ALA A 215 -4.36 -26.58 -4.24
C ALA A 215 -3.00 -25.97 -3.93
N ILE A 216 -1.96 -26.28 -4.73
CA ILE A 216 -0.63 -25.65 -4.62
C ILE A 216 -0.73 -24.15 -4.92
N SER A 217 -1.43 -23.74 -5.98
CA SER A 217 -1.63 -22.32 -6.32
C SER A 217 -2.42 -21.56 -5.24
N ARG A 218 -3.46 -22.17 -4.66
CA ARG A 218 -4.20 -21.60 -3.52
C ARG A 218 -3.31 -21.46 -2.29
N PHE A 219 -2.51 -22.49 -2.00
CA PHE A 219 -1.58 -22.48 -0.89
C PHE A 219 -0.51 -21.40 -1.07
N SER A 220 0.09 -21.28 -2.26
CA SER A 220 1.15 -20.29 -2.51
C SER A 220 0.62 -18.87 -2.40
N GLY A 221 -0.59 -18.59 -2.93
CA GLY A 221 -1.27 -17.31 -2.78
C GLY A 221 -1.61 -16.97 -1.32
N GLU A 222 -2.20 -17.91 -0.58
CA GLU A 222 -2.50 -17.73 0.85
C GLU A 222 -1.22 -17.50 1.67
N TYR A 223 -0.15 -18.24 1.39
CA TYR A 223 1.15 -18.10 2.03
C TYR A 223 1.71 -16.69 1.85
N VAL A 224 1.86 -16.20 0.61
CA VAL A 224 2.47 -14.89 0.38
C VAL A 224 1.58 -13.71 0.75
N ALA A 225 0.27 -13.90 0.90
CA ALA A 225 -0.64 -12.84 1.36
C ALA A 225 -0.24 -12.30 2.75
N TYR A 226 0.31 -13.15 3.63
CA TYR A 226 0.74 -12.74 4.96
C TYR A 226 2.01 -11.88 4.96
N TRP A 227 2.81 -11.86 3.89
CA TRP A 227 3.95 -10.93 3.78
C TRP A 227 3.53 -9.48 3.83
N SER A 228 2.33 -9.16 3.33
CA SER A 228 1.80 -7.79 3.42
C SER A 228 1.58 -7.32 4.86
N VAL A 229 1.36 -8.24 5.81
CA VAL A 229 1.29 -7.92 7.24
C VAL A 229 2.67 -7.56 7.81
N ILE A 230 3.72 -8.28 7.39
CA ILE A 230 5.11 -7.95 7.76
C ILE A 230 5.44 -6.52 7.35
N ALA A 231 5.04 -6.13 6.13
CA ALA A 231 5.28 -4.79 5.61
C ALA A 231 4.65 -3.68 6.46
N VAL A 232 3.45 -3.89 7.01
CA VAL A 232 2.82 -2.92 7.91
C VAL A 232 3.68 -2.67 9.14
N PHE A 233 4.20 -3.73 9.78
CA PHE A 233 5.05 -3.59 10.97
C PHE A 233 6.39 -2.94 10.65
N VAL A 234 7.04 -3.33 9.55
CA VAL A 234 8.34 -2.78 9.15
C VAL A 234 8.23 -1.30 8.76
N TYR A 235 7.22 -0.91 7.97
CA TYR A 235 7.04 0.51 7.62
C TYR A 235 6.59 1.35 8.81
N TYR A 236 5.78 0.80 9.72
CA TYR A 236 5.45 1.49 10.97
C TYR A 236 6.72 1.75 11.79
N TYR A 237 7.59 0.75 11.94
CA TYR A 237 8.89 0.92 12.58
C TYR A 237 9.74 1.99 11.89
N GLU A 238 9.83 1.99 10.56
CA GLU A 238 10.59 2.99 9.79
C GLU A 238 10.07 4.42 10.02
N VAL A 239 8.74 4.61 10.01
CA VAL A 239 8.13 5.92 10.27
C VAL A 239 8.47 6.40 11.68
N VAL A 240 8.35 5.53 12.68
CA VAL A 240 8.70 5.87 14.06
C VAL A 240 10.19 6.18 14.19
N ALA A 241 11.07 5.33 13.66
CA ALA A 241 12.52 5.53 13.70
C ALA A 241 12.93 6.86 13.05
N ARG A 242 12.37 7.16 11.87
CA ARG A 242 12.68 8.38 11.13
C ARG A 242 12.16 9.65 11.81
N TYR A 243 10.91 9.68 12.23
CA TYR A 243 10.29 10.94 12.67
C TYR A 243 10.36 11.17 14.18
N VAL A 244 10.44 10.11 14.99
CA VAL A 244 10.54 10.23 16.46
C VAL A 244 12.01 10.24 16.91
N PHE A 245 12.83 9.36 16.32
CA PHE A 245 14.23 9.19 16.72
C PHE A 245 15.23 9.88 15.78
N ASN A 246 14.75 10.51 14.70
CA ASN A 246 15.60 11.13 13.67
C ASN A 246 16.67 10.15 13.14
N SER A 247 16.30 8.87 13.03
CA SER A 247 17.20 7.75 12.73
C SER A 247 16.55 6.86 11.65
N PRO A 248 16.67 7.23 10.36
CA PRO A 248 16.15 6.41 9.27
C PRO A 248 16.93 5.10 9.16
N THR A 249 16.25 4.00 8.80
CA THR A 249 16.93 2.69 8.67
C THR A 249 17.51 2.52 7.27
N ASN A 250 18.61 1.77 7.18
CA ASN A 250 19.23 1.41 5.91
C ASN A 250 18.64 0.15 5.24
N TRP A 251 17.82 -0.62 5.97
CA TRP A 251 17.32 -1.93 5.53
C TRP A 251 15.82 -1.98 5.22
N ALA A 252 14.98 -1.16 5.87
CA ALA A 252 13.52 -1.35 5.83
C ALA A 252 12.95 -1.20 4.41
N HIS A 253 13.39 -0.17 3.67
CA HIS A 253 12.89 0.07 2.31
C HIS A 253 13.26 -1.07 1.36
N GLU A 254 14.54 -1.47 1.34
CA GLU A 254 15.02 -2.54 0.45
C GLU A 254 14.43 -3.91 0.81
N ALA A 255 14.37 -4.25 2.10
CA ALA A 255 13.75 -5.49 2.57
C ALA A 255 12.31 -5.62 2.06
N MET A 256 11.51 -4.56 2.19
CA MET A 256 10.12 -4.59 1.74
C MET A 256 10.00 -4.61 0.23
N PHE A 257 10.85 -3.85 -0.48
CA PHE A 257 10.88 -3.85 -1.94
C PHE A 257 11.14 -5.24 -2.51
N LEU A 258 12.18 -5.93 -2.00
CA LEU A 258 12.52 -7.29 -2.44
C LEU A 258 11.41 -8.29 -2.06
N MET A 259 10.87 -8.21 -0.84
CA MET A 259 9.76 -9.05 -0.39
C MET A 259 8.53 -8.91 -1.29
N PHE A 260 8.14 -7.70 -1.67
CA PHE A 260 7.02 -7.48 -2.58
C PHE A 260 7.30 -8.00 -4.00
N GLY A 261 8.53 -7.88 -4.49
CA GLY A 261 8.94 -8.49 -5.77
C GLY A 261 8.76 -10.01 -5.75
N MET A 262 9.22 -10.67 -4.69
CA MET A 262 9.01 -12.10 -4.47
C MET A 262 7.50 -12.42 -4.34
N GLN A 263 6.73 -11.57 -3.64
CA GLN A 263 5.29 -11.75 -3.41
C GLN A 263 4.55 -11.81 -4.75
N TYR A 264 4.86 -10.84 -5.63
CA TYR A 264 4.27 -10.74 -6.95
C TYR A 264 4.48 -12.01 -7.77
N LEU A 265 5.72 -12.50 -7.85
CA LEU A 265 6.09 -13.68 -8.62
C LEU A 265 5.37 -14.95 -8.14
N ILE A 266 5.35 -15.19 -6.83
CA ILE A 266 4.72 -16.39 -6.25
C ILE A 266 3.18 -16.30 -6.32
N SER A 267 2.62 -15.09 -6.20
CA SER A 267 1.18 -14.87 -6.30
C SER A 267 0.63 -15.04 -7.72
N GLY A 268 1.47 -14.99 -8.76
CA GLY A 268 1.06 -15.08 -10.16
C GLY A 268 0.25 -16.35 -10.48
N ALA A 269 0.61 -17.50 -9.90
CA ALA A 269 -0.15 -18.74 -10.08
C ALA A 269 -1.57 -18.65 -9.47
N TYR A 270 -1.69 -18.04 -8.28
CA TYR A 270 -2.97 -17.80 -7.65
C TYR A 270 -3.83 -16.82 -8.46
N ALA A 271 -3.25 -15.71 -8.90
CA ALA A 271 -3.94 -14.73 -9.74
C ALA A 271 -4.37 -15.31 -11.10
N TYR A 272 -3.67 -16.31 -11.63
CA TYR A 272 -4.05 -17.01 -12.86
C TYR A 272 -5.17 -18.03 -12.61
N LEU A 273 -5.18 -18.68 -11.44
CA LEU A 273 -6.27 -19.55 -11.00
C LEU A 273 -7.58 -18.78 -10.81
N THR A 274 -7.53 -17.57 -10.23
CA THR A 274 -8.71 -16.75 -9.92
C THR A 274 -9.09 -15.76 -11.02
N ASP A 275 -8.49 -15.87 -12.21
CA ASP A 275 -8.71 -14.95 -13.34
C ASP A 275 -8.55 -13.46 -12.96
N SER A 276 -7.64 -13.16 -12.03
CA SER A 276 -7.43 -11.80 -11.50
C SER A 276 -6.36 -11.00 -12.26
N HIS A 277 -5.75 -11.59 -13.29
CA HIS A 277 -4.92 -10.84 -14.23
C HIS A 277 -5.79 -9.86 -15.01
N VAL A 278 -5.32 -8.62 -15.15
CA VAL A 278 -6.03 -7.61 -15.93
C VAL A 278 -6.16 -8.09 -17.37
N ARG A 279 -7.40 -8.24 -17.83
CA ARG A 279 -7.76 -8.70 -19.17
C ARG A 279 -8.77 -7.74 -19.80
N VAL A 280 -8.69 -7.56 -21.11
CA VAL A 280 -9.61 -6.70 -21.88
C VAL A 280 -10.66 -7.58 -22.55
N ASP A 281 -11.86 -7.67 -21.97
CA ASP A 281 -12.84 -8.72 -22.30
C ASP A 281 -14.01 -8.29 -23.21
N VAL A 282 -13.86 -7.23 -24.01
CA VAL A 282 -14.99 -6.68 -24.80
C VAL A 282 -15.59 -7.70 -25.77
N LEU A 283 -14.74 -8.45 -26.48
CA LEU A 283 -15.16 -9.48 -27.44
C LEU A 283 -15.27 -10.86 -26.79
N TYR A 284 -14.37 -11.18 -25.86
CA TYR A 284 -14.32 -12.47 -25.17
C TYR A 284 -15.62 -12.75 -24.38
N ALA A 285 -16.18 -11.73 -23.72
CA ALA A 285 -17.41 -11.90 -22.92
C ALA A 285 -18.61 -12.42 -23.75
N ARG A 286 -18.66 -12.09 -25.06
CA ARG A 286 -19.75 -12.46 -25.97
C ARG A 286 -19.61 -13.84 -26.60
N LEU A 287 -18.49 -14.52 -26.39
CA LEU A 287 -18.21 -15.83 -26.98
C LEU A 287 -18.96 -16.95 -26.24
N SER A 288 -19.37 -17.99 -26.97
CA SER A 288 -19.90 -19.22 -26.37
C SER A 288 -18.82 -19.93 -25.54
N PRO A 289 -19.19 -20.79 -24.55
CA PRO A 289 -18.21 -21.48 -23.71
C PRO A 289 -17.16 -22.27 -24.51
N ARG A 290 -17.56 -22.89 -25.62
CA ARG A 290 -16.63 -23.59 -26.52
C ARG A 290 -15.70 -22.63 -27.26
N ALA A 291 -16.21 -21.50 -27.75
CA ALA A 291 -15.39 -20.50 -28.42
C ALA A 291 -14.39 -19.85 -27.46
N LYS A 292 -14.78 -19.60 -26.20
CA LYS A 292 -13.88 -19.14 -25.13
C LYS A 292 -12.73 -20.13 -24.91
N ALA A 293 -13.05 -21.41 -24.70
CA ALA A 293 -12.04 -22.44 -24.48
C ALA A 293 -11.07 -22.60 -25.68
N ILE A 294 -11.55 -22.44 -26.92
CA ILE A 294 -10.69 -22.45 -28.12
C ILE A 294 -9.77 -21.22 -28.15
N THR A 295 -10.30 -20.03 -27.85
CA THR A 295 -9.50 -18.80 -27.77
C THR A 295 -8.46 -18.88 -26.65
N ASP A 296 -8.83 -19.41 -25.49
CA ASP A 296 -7.93 -19.61 -24.36
C ASP A 296 -6.83 -20.63 -24.71
N LEU A 297 -7.18 -21.72 -25.40
CA LEU A 297 -6.19 -22.70 -25.88
C LEU A 297 -5.22 -22.10 -26.90
N LEU A 298 -5.71 -21.28 -27.84
CA LEU A 298 -4.87 -20.59 -28.83
C LEU A 298 -3.94 -19.57 -28.15
N THR A 299 -4.47 -18.77 -27.23
CA THR A 299 -3.69 -17.76 -26.51
C THR A 299 -2.72 -18.36 -25.49
N SER A 300 -2.99 -19.57 -25.00
CA SER A 300 -2.11 -20.30 -24.07
C SER A 300 -0.70 -20.52 -24.63
N VAL A 301 -0.53 -20.59 -25.95
CA VAL A 301 0.79 -20.72 -26.59
C VAL A 301 1.67 -19.52 -26.26
N PHE A 302 1.14 -18.30 -26.38
CA PHE A 302 1.89 -17.08 -26.03
C PHE A 302 2.17 -16.99 -24.54
N PHE A 303 1.22 -17.43 -23.71
CA PHE A 303 1.42 -17.55 -22.28
C PHE A 303 2.58 -18.50 -21.93
N PHE A 304 2.68 -19.68 -22.57
CA PHE A 304 3.77 -20.62 -22.32
C PHE A 304 5.12 -20.13 -22.82
N ILE A 305 5.16 -19.40 -23.94
CA ILE A 305 6.38 -18.74 -24.40
C ILE A 305 6.83 -17.73 -23.33
N PHE A 306 5.95 -16.85 -22.88
CA PHE A 306 6.25 -15.85 -21.85
C PHE A 306 6.71 -16.49 -20.53
N ALA A 307 5.94 -17.43 -19.99
CA ALA A 307 6.26 -18.08 -18.72
C ALA A 307 7.53 -18.95 -18.82
N GLY A 308 7.74 -19.60 -19.97
CA GLY A 308 8.97 -20.33 -20.28
C GLY A 308 10.19 -19.41 -20.38
N THR A 309 10.06 -18.22 -20.97
CA THR A 309 11.12 -17.21 -21.01
C THR A 309 11.46 -16.74 -19.60
N ILE A 310 10.47 -16.45 -18.73
CA ILE A 310 10.73 -16.09 -17.33
C ILE A 310 11.48 -17.21 -16.61
N LEU A 311 11.10 -18.47 -16.81
CA LEU A 311 11.80 -19.61 -16.20
C LEU A 311 13.27 -19.68 -16.68
N GLY A 312 13.49 -19.55 -17.98
CA GLY A 312 14.83 -19.61 -18.59
C GLY A 312 15.74 -18.46 -18.13
N THR A 313 15.26 -17.22 -18.22
CA THR A 313 16.03 -16.04 -17.78
C THR A 313 16.22 -16.01 -16.27
N GLY A 314 15.20 -16.39 -15.50
CA GLY A 314 15.28 -16.53 -14.04
C GLY A 314 16.33 -17.55 -13.61
N TYR A 315 16.45 -18.67 -14.33
CA TYR A 315 17.48 -19.68 -14.09
C TYR A 315 18.89 -19.16 -14.36
N ILE A 316 19.09 -18.40 -15.45
CA ILE A 316 20.38 -17.76 -15.75
C ILE A 316 20.75 -16.78 -14.64
N PHE A 317 19.84 -15.85 -14.30
CA PHE A 317 20.10 -14.86 -13.25
C PHE A 317 20.40 -15.47 -11.89
N PHE A 318 19.69 -16.55 -11.52
CA PHE A 318 19.96 -17.28 -10.28
C PHE A 318 21.36 -17.89 -10.26
N ASN A 319 21.78 -18.56 -11.33
CA ASN A 319 23.12 -19.16 -11.41
C ASN A 319 24.22 -18.10 -11.39
N ASP A 320 24.05 -17.00 -12.12
CA ASP A 320 24.99 -15.89 -12.12
C ASP A 320 25.15 -15.31 -10.71
N SER A 321 24.01 -15.13 -10.01
CA SER A 321 23.96 -14.60 -8.64
C SER A 321 24.71 -15.48 -7.64
N ILE A 322 24.54 -16.80 -7.72
CA ILE A 322 25.27 -17.76 -6.88
C ILE A 322 26.75 -17.79 -7.26
N GLY A 323 27.08 -17.74 -8.55
CA GLY A 323 28.45 -17.80 -9.05
C GLY A 323 29.34 -16.69 -8.51
N VAL A 324 28.78 -15.50 -8.28
CA VAL A 324 29.51 -14.33 -7.77
C VAL A 324 29.18 -13.97 -6.32
N TRP A 325 28.35 -14.75 -5.63
CA TRP A 325 27.81 -14.42 -4.30
C TRP A 325 27.24 -12.99 -4.22
N GLU A 326 26.35 -12.69 -5.17
CA GLU A 326 25.81 -11.36 -5.37
C GLU A 326 25.05 -10.86 -4.13
N VAL A 327 25.40 -9.65 -3.71
CA VAL A 327 24.75 -8.90 -2.63
C VAL A 327 24.24 -7.57 -3.17
N SER A 328 23.31 -6.96 -2.44
CA SER A 328 22.80 -5.65 -2.81
C SER A 328 23.87 -4.56 -2.78
N PHE A 329 23.66 -3.52 -3.59
CA PHE A 329 24.55 -2.35 -3.68
C PHE A 329 24.33 -1.34 -2.55
N THR A 330 23.34 -1.57 -1.70
CA THR A 330 23.04 -0.73 -0.54
C THR A 330 23.96 -1.07 0.64
N GLU A 331 23.93 -0.24 1.67
CA GLU A 331 24.65 -0.52 2.92
C GLU A 331 24.16 -1.79 3.65
N TRP A 332 22.95 -2.25 3.35
CA TRP A 332 22.41 -3.47 3.95
C TRP A 332 23.06 -4.72 3.37
N ALA A 333 23.46 -4.71 2.08
CA ALA A 333 24.20 -5.79 1.41
C ALA A 333 23.52 -7.18 1.51
N ILE A 334 22.19 -7.23 1.39
CA ILE A 334 21.41 -8.47 1.43
C ILE A 334 21.70 -9.37 0.23
N GLN A 335 21.71 -10.69 0.41
CA GLN A 335 21.97 -11.62 -0.68
C GLN A 335 20.84 -11.64 -1.71
N TYR A 336 21.15 -11.57 -3.01
CA TYR A 336 20.14 -11.56 -4.07
C TYR A 336 19.72 -12.94 -4.59
N TRP A 337 20.56 -13.96 -4.41
CA TRP A 337 20.25 -15.29 -4.91
C TRP A 337 18.89 -15.85 -4.45
N PRO A 338 18.40 -15.64 -3.20
CA PRO A 338 17.09 -16.16 -2.81
C PRO A 338 15.95 -15.44 -3.53
N VAL A 339 16.09 -14.13 -3.77
CA VAL A 339 15.11 -13.35 -4.54
C VAL A 339 15.05 -13.89 -5.97
N LYS A 340 16.19 -14.10 -6.62
CA LYS A 340 16.25 -14.66 -7.98
C LYS A 340 15.75 -16.10 -8.04
N ALA A 341 15.93 -16.88 -6.97
CA ALA A 341 15.31 -18.21 -6.85
C ALA A 341 13.78 -18.14 -6.88
N THR A 342 13.17 -17.10 -6.32
CA THR A 342 11.70 -16.94 -6.38
C THR A 342 11.18 -16.64 -7.78
N ILE A 343 12.01 -16.11 -8.69
CA ILE A 343 11.65 -15.96 -10.11
C ILE A 343 11.42 -17.33 -10.72
N ILE A 344 12.34 -18.27 -10.49
CA ILE A 344 12.21 -19.67 -10.93
C ILE A 344 10.98 -20.30 -10.29
N LEU A 345 10.82 -20.15 -8.97
CA LEU A 345 9.68 -20.72 -8.24
C LEU A 345 8.34 -20.19 -8.78
N GLY A 346 8.20 -18.88 -8.94
CA GLY A 346 6.99 -18.24 -9.48
C GLY A 346 6.71 -18.68 -10.91
N ALA A 347 7.74 -18.79 -11.76
CA ALA A 347 7.60 -19.27 -13.12
C ALA A 347 7.16 -20.74 -13.17
N VAL A 348 7.71 -21.61 -12.33
CA VAL A 348 7.27 -23.01 -12.22
C VAL A 348 5.81 -23.07 -11.75
N LEU A 349 5.44 -22.30 -10.73
CA LEU A 349 4.06 -22.27 -10.22
C LEU A 349 3.06 -21.80 -11.29
N ILE A 350 3.36 -20.72 -12.01
CA ILE A 350 2.45 -20.21 -13.04
C ILE A 350 2.38 -21.15 -14.24
N LEU A 351 3.49 -21.82 -14.62
CA LEU A 351 3.49 -22.84 -15.66
C LEU A 351 2.61 -24.04 -15.28
N LEU A 352 2.74 -24.54 -14.06
CA LEU A 352 1.90 -25.63 -13.55
C LEU A 352 0.42 -25.24 -13.60
N GLN A 353 0.07 -24.05 -13.12
CA GLN A 353 -1.31 -23.55 -13.21
C GLN A 353 -1.77 -23.37 -14.67
N GLY A 354 -0.86 -22.95 -15.55
CA GLY A 354 -0.99 -22.95 -17.01
C GLY A 354 -1.49 -24.29 -17.56
N LEU A 355 -0.76 -25.37 -17.22
CA LEU A 355 -1.11 -26.73 -17.64
C LEU A 355 -2.49 -27.13 -17.12
N ALA A 356 -2.81 -26.82 -15.87
CA ALA A 356 -4.11 -27.15 -15.29
C ALA A 356 -5.27 -26.46 -16.02
N LYS A 357 -5.10 -25.19 -16.42
CA LYS A 357 -6.12 -24.46 -17.18
C LYS A 357 -6.31 -25.03 -18.58
N VAL A 358 -5.22 -25.28 -19.29
CA VAL A 358 -5.24 -25.89 -20.63
C VAL A 358 -5.90 -27.26 -20.61
N ALA A 359 -5.63 -28.09 -19.60
CA ALA A 359 -6.29 -29.38 -19.46
C ALA A 359 -7.83 -29.25 -19.33
N LYS A 360 -8.30 -28.23 -18.60
CA LYS A 360 -9.74 -27.93 -18.45
C LYS A 360 -10.36 -27.35 -19.72
N ASP A 361 -9.63 -26.51 -20.45
CA ASP A 361 -10.10 -25.95 -21.72
C ASP A 361 -10.22 -27.05 -22.79
N VAL A 362 -9.23 -27.94 -22.88
CA VAL A 362 -9.28 -29.12 -23.76
C VAL A 362 -10.48 -30.00 -23.42
N GLN A 363 -10.75 -30.25 -22.13
CA GLN A 363 -11.92 -31.01 -21.70
C GLN A 363 -13.23 -30.34 -22.11
N THR A 364 -13.32 -29.01 -22.00
CA THR A 364 -14.50 -28.22 -22.39
C THR A 364 -14.76 -28.26 -23.90
N VAL A 365 -13.69 -28.24 -24.70
CA VAL A 365 -13.77 -28.39 -26.16
C VAL A 365 -14.21 -29.81 -26.54
N VAL A 366 -13.58 -30.85 -25.96
CA VAL A 366 -13.83 -32.26 -26.31
C VAL A 366 -15.22 -32.73 -25.88
N ARG A 367 -15.69 -32.37 -24.69
CA ARG A 367 -17.04 -32.76 -24.22
C ARG A 367 -18.16 -32.01 -24.91
N GLY A 368 -17.79 -30.98 -25.66
CA GLY A 368 -18.73 -30.10 -26.30
C GLY A 368 -19.71 -29.52 -25.28
N GLY A 369 -19.31 -28.47 -24.57
CA GLY A 369 -20.20 -27.54 -23.85
C GLY A 369 -21.57 -28.08 -23.43
N VAL A 370 -21.59 -29.08 -22.54
CA VAL A 370 -22.78 -29.44 -21.79
C VAL A 370 -22.51 -29.01 -20.36
N THR A 371 -23.29 -27.99 -19.98
CA THR A 371 -23.50 -27.37 -18.66
C THR A 371 -22.30 -26.75 -17.98
#